data_AF-A0A7M7KTN1-F1
#
_entry.id   AF-A0A7M7KTN1-F1
#
_cell.length_a   1.000
_cell.length_b   1.000
_cell.length_c   1.000
_cell.angle_alpha   90.00
_cell.angle_beta   90.00
_cell.angle_gamma   90.00
#
_symmetry.space_group_name_H-M   'P 1'
#
loop_
_entity.id
_entity.type
_entity.pdbx_description
1 polymer ?
#
loop_
_entity_poly.entity_id
_entity_poly.type
_entity_poly.pdbx_seq_one_letter_code
_entity_poly.pdbx_strand_id
1 'polypeptide(L)'
;MVVITGAGISTSAGIPDFRGPNGVWTKEQQGEKPTINISFDDAIPTKTHMALVELQRRGKLQFICSQNVDGLHTKSGFPLSRLTDVHGNMFVDRCQKCGKQFIRRRCTRTVGQKLTGEPCLAERLGRNAKSCRGGRLRDSILDWEDELPTEGLNASLEHCRQADLVLCLGSTLQILPVGTMPLQARRNNPNAKIVLVNLQDTKLDKKCDMKIGYYVDEVMERLFQKLDYTIPEYRRELDPTKKDTGEWVEKLPRLILPKKKKKSDEEDDRGQPKPKVRRKKVKVEIKEEGIDDGQNGHDAKEGSITAANYHEANGKSSNHTVKEEKIIHEADELLERNDTEDVFQAEVDTESEEQIEDVKVEDDDEDETDAA
;
A
#
# COMPACT_ATOMS: atom_id res chain seq x y z
N MET A 1 16.12 -9.61 7.77
CA MET A 1 15.21 -8.50 8.15
C MET A 1 14.39 -7.97 6.98
N VAL A 2 13.11 -7.69 7.26
CA VAL A 2 12.15 -6.95 6.43
C VAL A 2 11.74 -5.67 7.18
N VAL A 3 11.44 -4.61 6.46
CA VAL A 3 11.00 -3.33 7.04
C VAL A 3 9.60 -2.98 6.52
N ILE A 4 8.73 -2.52 7.42
CA ILE A 4 7.44 -1.92 7.07
C ILE A 4 7.48 -0.44 7.45
N THR A 5 7.16 0.44 6.51
CA THR A 5 7.16 1.89 6.75
C THR A 5 5.76 2.49 6.61
N GLY A 6 5.49 3.52 7.41
CA GLY A 6 4.32 4.39 7.29
C GLY A 6 4.71 5.86 7.29
N ALA A 7 3.70 6.74 7.28
CA ALA A 7 3.89 8.16 7.04
C ALA A 7 4.80 8.86 8.07
N GLY A 8 4.94 8.27 9.27
CA GLY A 8 5.80 8.80 10.32
C GLY A 8 7.26 8.98 9.91
N ILE A 9 7.79 8.18 8.98
CA ILE A 9 9.18 8.31 8.50
C ILE A 9 9.43 9.50 7.58
N SER A 10 8.36 10.16 7.11
CA SER A 10 8.40 11.30 6.18
C SER A 10 8.06 12.62 6.88
N THR A 11 7.68 12.59 8.16
CA THR A 11 7.32 13.79 8.94
C THR A 11 8.45 14.81 9.05
N SER A 12 9.69 14.36 9.24
CA SER A 12 10.87 15.24 9.28
C SER A 12 11.27 15.79 7.90
N ALA A 13 10.71 15.28 6.81
CA ALA A 13 10.81 15.87 5.47
C ALA A 13 9.77 16.99 5.23
N GLY A 14 8.90 17.28 6.19
CA GLY A 14 7.83 18.26 6.05
C GLY A 14 6.56 17.73 5.39
N ILE A 15 6.42 16.40 5.28
CA ILE A 15 5.20 15.73 4.83
C ILE A 15 4.40 15.32 6.07
N PRO A 16 3.17 15.82 6.28
CA PRO A 16 2.38 15.45 7.45
C PRO A 16 2.07 13.93 7.44
N ASP A 17 1.97 13.34 8.62
CA ASP A 17 1.40 12.00 8.73
C ASP A 17 -0.13 12.05 8.62
N PHE A 18 -0.78 10.91 8.83
CA PHE A 18 -2.24 10.80 8.71
C PHE A 18 -2.97 10.98 10.05
N ARG A 19 -2.44 10.39 11.13
CA ARG A 19 -3.16 10.21 12.41
C ARG A 19 -2.43 10.82 13.61
N GLY A 20 -1.27 11.45 13.39
CA GLY A 20 -0.52 12.16 14.41
C GLY A 20 -1.28 13.40 14.90
N PRO A 21 -0.77 14.09 15.94
CA PRO A 21 -1.42 15.30 16.45
C PRO A 21 -1.64 16.39 15.40
N ASN A 22 -0.79 16.42 14.36
CA ASN A 22 -0.88 17.31 13.21
C ASN A 22 -1.13 16.55 11.89
N GLY A 23 -1.62 15.32 12.00
CA GLY A 23 -1.89 14.46 10.86
C GLY A 23 -3.09 14.94 10.05
N VAL A 24 -3.13 14.54 8.78
CA VAL A 24 -4.16 15.00 7.84
C VAL A 24 -5.58 14.70 8.35
N TRP A 25 -5.85 13.47 8.80
CA TRP A 25 -7.17 13.08 9.31
C TRP A 25 -7.49 13.73 10.64
N THR A 26 -6.50 13.86 11.52
CA THR A 26 -6.67 14.52 12.82
C THR A 26 -7.05 15.99 12.65
N LYS A 27 -6.45 16.67 11.67
CA LYS A 27 -6.78 18.07 11.35
C LYS A 27 -8.11 18.19 10.62
N GLU A 28 -8.42 17.30 9.69
CA GLU A 28 -9.71 17.30 9.00
C GLU A 28 -10.89 17.11 9.97
N GLN A 29 -10.76 16.22 10.96
CA GLN A 29 -11.76 16.05 12.03
C GLN A 29 -11.97 17.33 12.87
N GLN A 30 -10.97 18.21 12.90
CA GLN A 30 -11.01 19.51 13.57
C GLN A 30 -11.48 20.63 12.63
N GLY A 31 -11.76 20.34 11.36
CA GLY A 31 -12.04 21.36 10.34
C GLY A 31 -10.82 22.17 9.91
N GLU A 32 -9.62 21.70 10.23
CA GLU A 32 -8.33 22.35 9.97
C GLU A 32 -7.55 21.67 8.84
N LYS A 33 -6.51 22.33 8.34
CA LYS A 33 -5.51 21.75 7.43
C LYS A 33 -4.15 21.68 8.12
N PRO A 34 -3.29 20.69 7.78
CA PRO A 34 -1.91 20.65 8.28
C PRO A 34 -1.14 21.94 7.96
N THR A 35 -0.36 22.42 8.93
CA THR A 35 0.38 23.69 8.82
C THR A 35 1.67 23.59 8.01
N ILE A 36 2.30 22.42 8.00
CA ILE A 36 3.49 22.12 7.20
C ILE A 36 3.07 21.14 6.12
N ASN A 37 3.33 21.50 4.87
CA ASN A 37 2.97 20.69 3.72
C ASN A 37 3.89 21.02 2.55
N ILE A 38 5.08 20.43 2.55
CA ILE A 38 5.99 20.52 1.40
C ILE A 38 5.36 19.81 0.19
N SER A 39 5.68 20.27 -1.03
CA SER A 39 5.28 19.54 -2.23
C SER A 39 5.98 18.18 -2.28
N PHE A 40 5.32 17.16 -2.84
CA PHE A 40 5.98 15.87 -3.04
C PHE A 40 7.20 15.99 -3.96
N ASP A 41 7.21 16.94 -4.90
CA ASP A 41 8.33 17.20 -5.81
C ASP A 41 9.59 17.66 -5.09
N ASP A 42 9.43 18.54 -4.10
CA ASP A 42 10.51 19.20 -3.35
C ASP A 42 10.96 18.43 -2.11
N ALA A 43 10.11 17.55 -1.57
CA ALA A 43 10.48 16.69 -0.45
C ALA A 43 11.70 15.83 -0.78
N ILE A 44 12.65 15.77 0.16
CA ILE A 44 13.85 14.95 0.08
C ILE A 44 13.80 13.81 1.11
N PRO A 45 14.46 12.66 0.83
CA PRO A 45 14.51 11.54 1.77
C PRO A 45 15.08 11.93 3.13
N THR A 46 14.45 11.45 4.20
CA THR A 46 14.90 11.66 5.59
C THR A 46 16.12 10.80 5.94
N LYS A 47 16.71 11.03 7.12
CA LYS A 47 17.81 10.18 7.62
C LYS A 47 17.39 8.72 7.73
N THR A 48 16.16 8.45 8.14
CA THR A 48 15.59 7.09 8.15
C THR A 48 15.59 6.45 6.76
N HIS A 49 15.13 7.16 5.71
CA HIS A 49 15.17 6.64 4.34
C HIS A 49 16.61 6.29 3.92
N MET A 50 17.55 7.20 4.17
CA MET A 50 18.95 6.98 3.80
C MET A 50 19.62 5.86 4.61
N ALA A 51 19.24 5.69 5.88
CA ALA A 51 19.69 4.58 6.70
C ALA A 51 19.19 3.23 6.13
N LEU A 52 17.95 3.17 5.64
CA LEU A 52 17.41 1.95 5.01
C LEU A 52 18.16 1.61 3.71
N VAL A 53 18.56 2.61 2.92
CA VAL A 53 19.42 2.40 1.74
C VAL A 53 20.74 1.74 2.15
N GLU A 54 21.40 2.22 3.20
CA GLU A 54 22.68 1.66 3.65
C GLU A 54 22.53 0.25 4.25
N LEU A 55 21.47 0.00 5.04
CA LEU A 55 21.17 -1.34 5.53
C LEU A 55 20.94 -2.34 4.40
N GLN A 56 20.32 -1.89 3.30
CA GLN A 56 20.15 -2.71 2.11
C GLN A 56 21.51 -2.95 1.41
N ARG A 57 22.33 -1.92 1.21
CA ARG A 57 23.67 -2.05 0.58
C ARG A 57 24.54 -3.05 1.33
N ARG A 58 24.43 -3.10 2.65
CA ARG A 58 25.13 -4.06 3.53
C ARG A 58 24.49 -5.45 3.58
N GLY A 59 23.44 -5.69 2.82
CA GLY A 59 22.73 -6.97 2.77
C GLY A 59 21.92 -7.32 4.03
N LYS A 60 21.71 -6.36 4.94
CA LYS A 60 20.95 -6.56 6.19
C LYS A 60 19.45 -6.45 5.97
N LEU A 61 19.03 -5.57 5.08
CA LEU A 61 17.63 -5.35 4.70
C LEU A 61 17.32 -6.05 3.37
N GLN A 62 16.35 -6.98 3.40
CA GLN A 62 15.97 -7.77 2.24
C GLN A 62 14.83 -7.14 1.42
N PHE A 63 13.87 -6.51 2.09
CA PHE A 63 12.68 -5.96 1.44
C PHE A 63 12.04 -4.85 2.28
N ILE A 64 11.45 -3.86 1.61
CA ILE A 64 10.60 -2.83 2.20
C ILE A 64 9.17 -2.99 1.68
N CYS A 65 8.22 -3.06 2.61
CA CYS A 65 6.79 -2.87 2.36
C CYS A 65 6.40 -1.47 2.86
N SER A 66 6.17 -0.53 1.96
CA SER A 66 5.82 0.85 2.29
C SER A 66 4.32 1.09 2.11
N GLN A 67 3.69 1.75 3.08
CA GLN A 67 2.34 2.30 2.97
C GLN A 67 2.34 3.75 2.45
N ASN A 68 3.52 4.33 2.20
CA ASN A 68 3.66 5.73 1.81
C ASN A 68 3.51 5.88 0.31
N VAL A 69 2.81 6.95 -0.08
CA VAL A 69 2.67 7.36 -1.48
C VAL A 69 3.68 8.44 -1.90
N ASP A 70 4.41 9.01 -0.95
CA ASP A 70 5.30 10.17 -1.15
C ASP A 70 6.47 9.96 -2.12
N GLY A 71 6.81 8.71 -2.42
CA GLY A 71 7.91 8.33 -3.31
C GLY A 71 9.32 8.55 -2.76
N LEU A 72 9.48 8.86 -1.46
CA LEU A 72 10.79 9.16 -0.87
C LEU A 72 11.73 7.94 -0.83
N HIS A 73 11.20 6.72 -0.71
CA HIS A 73 12.01 5.50 -0.89
C HIS A 73 12.58 5.41 -2.31
N THR A 74 11.75 5.64 -3.33
CA THR A 74 12.18 5.71 -4.73
C THR A 74 13.25 6.79 -4.91
N LYS A 75 12.99 8.01 -4.42
CA LYS A 75 13.90 9.16 -4.51
C LYS A 75 15.24 8.91 -3.81
N SER A 76 15.26 8.17 -2.71
CA SER A 76 16.50 7.82 -1.98
C SER A 76 17.48 6.96 -2.77
N GLY A 77 17.05 6.39 -3.92
CA GLY A 77 17.82 5.43 -4.68
C GLY A 77 17.77 4.02 -4.09
N PHE A 78 16.77 3.72 -3.25
CA PHE A 78 16.54 2.37 -2.75
C PHE A 78 16.26 1.41 -3.94
N PRO A 79 16.80 0.17 -3.95
CA PRO A 79 16.57 -0.73 -5.06
C PRO A 79 15.10 -1.10 -5.24
N LEU A 80 14.51 -0.67 -6.35
CA LEU A 80 13.09 -0.85 -6.65
C LEU A 80 12.66 -2.31 -6.79
N SER A 81 13.59 -3.23 -7.05
CA SER A 81 13.31 -4.66 -7.04
C SER A 81 13.11 -5.23 -5.63
N ARG A 82 13.31 -4.43 -4.59
CA ARG A 82 13.20 -4.80 -3.16
C ARG A 82 12.27 -3.86 -2.38
N LEU A 83 11.48 -3.07 -3.10
CA LEU A 83 10.54 -2.10 -2.55
C LEU A 83 9.19 -2.34 -3.18
N THR A 84 8.14 -2.24 -2.37
CA THR A 84 6.79 -2.04 -2.88
C THR A 84 6.13 -0.90 -2.11
N ASP A 85 5.48 -0.01 -2.85
CA ASP A 85 4.58 1.00 -2.29
C ASP A 85 3.16 0.46 -2.45
N VAL A 86 2.62 -0.13 -1.38
CA VAL A 86 1.36 -0.89 -1.44
C VAL A 86 0.14 0.00 -1.68
N HIS A 87 0.22 1.29 -1.36
CA HIS A 87 -0.86 2.26 -1.61
C HIS A 87 -0.62 3.10 -2.88
N GLY A 88 0.36 2.71 -3.70
CA GLY A 88 0.79 3.48 -4.86
C GLY A 88 1.93 4.43 -4.57
N ASN A 89 2.40 5.12 -5.61
CA ASN A 89 3.50 6.07 -5.53
C ASN A 89 3.20 7.28 -6.42
N MET A 90 3.31 8.49 -5.86
CA MET A 90 3.00 9.74 -6.56
C MET A 90 3.87 9.96 -7.79
N PHE A 91 4.99 9.26 -7.92
CA PHE A 91 5.91 9.34 -9.05
C PHE A 91 5.81 8.13 -9.98
N VAL A 92 4.81 7.25 -9.83
CA VAL A 92 4.70 6.04 -10.66
C VAL A 92 3.35 6.01 -11.37
N ASP A 93 3.41 5.85 -12.68
CA ASP A 93 2.25 5.55 -13.52
C ASP A 93 2.27 4.09 -13.95
N ARG A 94 1.09 3.48 -14.11
CA ARG A 94 0.89 2.12 -14.61
C ARG A 94 0.11 2.14 -15.91
N CYS A 95 0.56 1.38 -16.91
CA CYS A 95 -0.20 1.21 -18.14
C CYS A 95 -1.39 0.26 -17.96
N GLN A 96 -2.59 0.72 -18.28
CA GLN A 96 -3.81 -0.08 -18.17
C GLN A 96 -3.84 -1.33 -19.08
N LYS A 97 -3.10 -1.34 -20.19
CA LYS A 97 -3.09 -2.47 -21.13
C LYS A 97 -1.98 -3.50 -20.88
N CYS A 98 -0.77 -3.03 -20.55
CA CYS A 98 0.39 -3.92 -20.44
C CYS A 98 0.94 -4.06 -19.01
N GLY A 99 0.35 -3.36 -18.04
CA GLY A 99 0.71 -3.41 -16.63
C GLY A 99 2.10 -2.84 -16.28
N LYS A 100 2.91 -2.44 -17.26
CA LYS A 100 4.23 -1.84 -17.01
C LYS A 100 4.07 -0.52 -16.25
N GLN A 101 4.99 -0.32 -15.32
CA GLN A 101 5.05 0.87 -14.50
C GLN A 101 6.25 1.73 -14.88
N PHE A 102 6.09 3.04 -14.79
CA PHE A 102 7.05 4.04 -15.24
C PHE A 102 7.22 5.13 -14.18
N ILE A 103 8.47 5.50 -13.90
CA ILE A 103 8.79 6.56 -12.94
C ILE A 103 8.77 7.92 -13.64
N ARG A 104 8.02 8.86 -13.05
CA ARG A 104 7.91 10.27 -13.42
C ARG A 104 9.03 11.10 -12.84
N ARG A 105 9.31 12.22 -13.50
CA ARG A 105 10.13 13.29 -12.90
C ARG A 105 9.37 14.16 -11.90
N ARG A 106 8.07 14.29 -12.09
CA ARG A 106 7.17 15.08 -11.23
C ARG A 106 6.05 14.22 -10.69
N CYS A 107 5.52 14.60 -9.53
CA CYS A 107 4.36 13.94 -8.98
C CYS A 107 3.18 13.94 -9.98
N THR A 108 2.36 12.89 -9.92
CA THR A 108 1.13 12.80 -10.69
C THR A 108 0.17 13.91 -10.30
N ARG A 109 -0.76 14.22 -11.21
CA ARG A 109 -1.83 15.22 -11.02
C ARG A 109 -3.19 14.56 -10.75
N THR A 110 -3.22 13.24 -10.70
CA THR A 110 -4.42 12.45 -10.49
C THR A 110 -4.18 11.41 -9.41
N VAL A 111 -5.26 10.95 -8.78
CA VAL A 111 -5.27 9.90 -7.77
C VAL A 111 -6.51 9.01 -8.00
N GLY A 112 -6.48 7.78 -7.49
CA GLY A 112 -7.54 6.79 -7.69
C GLY A 112 -7.46 6.11 -9.05
N GLN A 113 -6.23 5.76 -9.48
CA GLN A 113 -5.94 5.07 -10.74
C GLN A 113 -6.55 5.73 -11.98
N LYS A 114 -6.63 7.06 -12.00
CA LYS A 114 -7.23 7.82 -13.10
C LYS A 114 -6.25 7.94 -14.27
N LEU A 115 -6.78 8.11 -15.48
CA LEU A 115 -5.96 8.31 -16.67
C LEU A 115 -5.16 9.60 -16.55
N THR A 116 -3.85 9.52 -16.79
CA THR A 116 -2.96 10.69 -16.71
C THR A 116 -2.88 11.46 -18.03
N GLY A 117 -3.55 10.97 -19.07
CA GLY A 117 -3.52 11.50 -20.43
C GLY A 117 -2.38 10.95 -21.29
N GLU A 118 -1.37 10.35 -20.67
CA GLU A 118 -0.15 9.91 -21.35
C GLU A 118 -0.27 8.54 -22.03
N PRO A 119 0.33 8.34 -23.23
CA PRO A 119 0.41 7.02 -23.85
C PRO A 119 1.44 6.14 -23.14
N CYS A 120 1.26 4.82 -23.24
CA CYS A 120 2.21 3.86 -22.70
C CYS A 120 3.60 4.02 -23.31
N LEU A 121 4.62 4.15 -22.47
CA LEU A 121 6.00 4.39 -22.89
C LEU A 121 6.78 3.09 -23.16
N ALA A 122 6.09 1.96 -23.28
CA ALA A 122 6.70 0.65 -23.53
C ALA A 122 7.60 0.64 -24.77
N GLU A 123 7.24 1.41 -25.80
CA GLU A 123 8.00 1.53 -27.05
C GLU A 123 9.31 2.29 -26.86
N ARG A 124 9.40 3.16 -25.85
CA ARG A 124 10.62 3.92 -25.51
C ARG A 124 11.65 3.09 -24.75
N LEU A 125 11.30 1.87 -24.32
CA LEU A 125 12.17 0.98 -23.55
C LEU A 125 13.19 0.20 -24.40
N GLY A 126 13.33 0.54 -25.68
CA GLY A 126 14.31 -0.05 -26.60
C GLY A 126 13.87 -1.37 -27.25
N ARG A 127 14.68 -1.85 -28.20
CA ARG A 127 14.36 -2.95 -29.15
C ARG A 127 13.96 -4.28 -28.50
N ASN A 128 14.37 -4.53 -27.26
CA ASN A 128 14.09 -5.79 -26.56
C ASN A 128 12.84 -5.74 -25.67
N ALA A 129 12.20 -4.57 -25.54
CA ALA A 129 10.97 -4.44 -24.78
C ALA A 129 9.77 -4.74 -25.68
N LYS A 130 8.90 -5.67 -25.27
CA LYS A 130 7.61 -5.90 -25.96
C LYS A 130 6.86 -4.58 -26.06
N SER A 131 6.51 -4.13 -27.26
CA SER A 131 5.70 -2.92 -27.46
C SER A 131 4.34 -3.07 -26.77
N CYS A 132 3.70 -1.94 -26.46
CA CYS A 132 2.33 -1.92 -25.95
C CYS A 132 1.39 -1.63 -27.11
N ARG A 133 0.23 -2.29 -27.16
CA ARG A 133 -0.80 -2.07 -28.20
C ARG A 133 -1.63 -0.80 -27.92
N GLY A 134 -0.96 0.34 -27.87
CA GLY A 134 -1.58 1.65 -27.66
C GLY A 134 -2.30 1.78 -26.31
N GLY A 135 -1.65 1.40 -25.22
CA GLY A 135 -2.17 1.62 -23.86
C GLY A 135 -2.09 3.09 -23.44
N ARG A 136 -2.89 3.47 -22.46
CA ARG A 136 -2.77 4.74 -21.74
C ARG A 136 -2.25 4.49 -20.33
N LEU A 137 -1.63 5.50 -19.75
CA LEU A 137 -1.13 5.49 -18.38
C LEU A 137 -2.23 5.94 -17.42
N ARG A 138 -2.23 5.33 -16.25
CA ARG A 138 -2.99 5.72 -15.06
C ARG A 138 -2.00 6.00 -13.95
N ASP A 139 -2.35 6.87 -13.01
CA ASP A 139 -1.58 6.96 -11.77
C ASP A 139 -1.64 5.63 -11.00
N SER A 140 -0.68 5.41 -10.11
CA SER A 140 -0.64 4.19 -9.29
C SER A 140 -1.32 4.35 -7.93
N ILE A 141 -1.88 5.52 -7.65
CA ILE A 141 -2.44 5.86 -6.34
C ILE A 141 -3.78 5.19 -6.17
N LEU A 142 -3.98 4.55 -5.02
CA LEU A 142 -5.23 3.88 -4.70
C LEU A 142 -6.25 4.85 -4.11
N ASP A 143 -7.51 4.68 -4.53
CA ASP A 143 -8.67 5.12 -3.78
C ASP A 143 -9.05 4.09 -2.70
N TRP A 144 -10.00 4.42 -1.83
CA TRP A 144 -10.41 3.55 -0.74
C TRP A 144 -11.02 2.22 -1.18
N GLU A 145 -11.69 2.20 -2.33
CA GLU A 145 -12.36 1.03 -2.89
C GLU A 145 -11.44 0.22 -3.82
N ASP A 146 -10.21 0.71 -4.06
CA ASP A 146 -9.28 0.04 -4.95
C ASP A 146 -8.61 -1.17 -4.28
N GLU A 147 -8.44 -2.23 -5.06
CA GLU A 147 -7.64 -3.38 -4.66
C GLU A 147 -6.15 -3.03 -4.53
N LEU A 148 -5.50 -3.59 -3.50
CA LEU A 148 -4.06 -3.50 -3.33
C LEU A 148 -3.31 -4.24 -4.46
N PRO A 149 -2.11 -3.77 -4.85
CA PRO A 149 -1.34 -4.40 -5.91
C PRO A 149 -0.88 -5.80 -5.50
N THR A 150 -1.52 -6.83 -6.07
CA THR A 150 -1.33 -8.25 -5.71
C THR A 150 0.14 -8.71 -5.77
N GLU A 151 0.90 -8.26 -6.78
CA GLU A 151 2.33 -8.62 -6.93
C GLU A 151 3.16 -8.10 -5.75
N GLY A 152 2.97 -6.83 -5.39
CA GLY A 152 3.66 -6.18 -4.28
C GLY A 152 3.25 -6.78 -2.94
N LEU A 153 1.95 -6.99 -2.75
CA LEU A 153 1.38 -7.58 -1.54
C LEU A 153 1.93 -8.99 -1.28
N ASN A 154 1.90 -9.85 -2.31
CA ASN A 154 2.42 -11.22 -2.21
C ASN A 154 3.92 -11.25 -1.96
N ALA A 155 4.68 -10.36 -2.60
CA ALA A 155 6.12 -10.24 -2.34
C ALA A 155 6.39 -9.85 -0.88
N SER A 156 5.67 -8.85 -0.36
CA SER A 156 5.76 -8.43 1.04
C SER A 156 5.43 -9.57 2.00
N LEU A 157 4.33 -10.28 1.78
CA LEU A 157 3.92 -11.43 2.60
C LEU A 157 4.98 -12.52 2.61
N GLU A 158 5.52 -12.90 1.45
CA GLU A 158 6.51 -13.96 1.35
C GLU A 158 7.85 -13.55 2.00
N HIS A 159 8.26 -12.29 1.90
CA HIS A 159 9.41 -11.77 2.63
C HIS A 159 9.18 -11.76 4.14
N CYS A 160 8.02 -11.29 4.60
CA CYS A 160 7.65 -11.32 6.02
C CYS A 160 7.65 -12.74 6.56
N ARG A 161 7.05 -13.71 5.84
CA ARG A 161 7.03 -15.12 6.23
C ARG A 161 8.43 -15.70 6.43
N GLN A 162 9.40 -15.31 5.63
CA GLN A 162 10.78 -15.77 5.74
C GLN A 162 11.65 -14.94 6.69
N ALA A 163 11.13 -13.84 7.24
CA ALA A 163 11.90 -12.94 8.08
C ALA A 163 12.23 -13.53 9.45
N ASP A 164 13.44 -13.24 9.91
CA ASP A 164 13.89 -13.42 11.29
C ASP A 164 13.69 -12.15 12.14
N LEU A 165 13.53 -11.01 11.49
CA LEU A 165 13.27 -9.70 12.08
C LEU A 165 12.38 -8.89 11.15
N VAL A 166 11.27 -8.37 11.68
CA VAL A 166 10.41 -7.37 11.04
C VAL A 166 10.49 -6.08 11.85
N LEU A 167 10.94 -5.01 11.20
CA LEU A 167 11.06 -3.68 11.79
C LEU A 167 9.99 -2.76 11.22
N CYS A 168 9.08 -2.26 12.07
CA CYS A 168 8.02 -1.34 11.66
C CYS A 168 8.39 0.08 12.08
N LEU A 169 8.43 1.02 11.14
CA LEU A 169 8.86 2.39 11.36
C LEU A 169 7.75 3.37 10.98
N GLY A 170 7.31 4.20 11.93
CA GLY A 170 6.40 5.31 11.67
C GLY A 170 5.03 4.90 11.13
N SER A 171 4.49 3.76 11.59
CA SER A 171 3.17 3.24 11.21
C SER A 171 2.39 2.81 12.44
N THR A 172 1.11 3.17 12.51
CA THR A 172 0.18 2.68 13.53
C THR A 172 -0.31 1.26 13.25
N LEU A 173 -0.02 0.72 12.05
CA LEU A 173 -0.38 -0.63 11.60
C LEU A 173 -1.89 -0.91 11.64
N GLN A 174 -2.71 0.12 11.41
CA GLN A 174 -4.17 0.00 11.42
C GLN A 174 -4.74 -0.50 10.09
N ILE A 175 -4.08 -0.22 8.97
CA ILE A 175 -4.59 -0.57 7.64
C ILE A 175 -4.26 -2.02 7.33
N LEU A 176 -5.30 -2.83 7.10
CA LEU A 176 -5.18 -4.20 6.66
C LEU A 176 -5.02 -4.28 5.15
N PRO A 177 -4.36 -5.34 4.64
CA PRO A 177 -3.70 -6.44 5.36
C PRO A 177 -2.28 -6.10 5.84
N VAL A 178 -1.72 -4.93 5.52
CA VAL A 178 -0.32 -4.58 5.83
C VAL A 178 -0.04 -4.59 7.34
N GLY A 179 -1.00 -4.11 8.14
CA GLY A 179 -0.90 -4.03 9.60
C GLY A 179 -0.65 -5.35 10.31
N THR A 180 -1.08 -6.48 9.73
CA THR A 180 -0.90 -7.82 10.32
C THR A 180 0.26 -8.60 9.72
N MET A 181 0.87 -8.11 8.63
CA MET A 181 2.02 -8.78 7.97
C MET A 181 3.19 -9.14 8.90
N PRO A 182 3.58 -8.31 9.91
CA PRO A 182 4.65 -8.69 10.82
C PRO A 182 4.41 -10.03 11.53
N LEU A 183 3.15 -10.39 11.77
CA LEU A 183 2.79 -11.64 12.43
C LEU A 183 3.09 -12.88 11.57
N GLN A 184 3.20 -12.72 10.24
CA GLN A 184 3.54 -13.83 9.34
C GLN A 184 4.96 -14.36 9.58
N ALA A 185 5.89 -13.49 10.00
CA ALA A 185 7.23 -13.90 10.37
C ALA A 185 7.19 -14.87 11.55
N ARG A 186 6.43 -14.52 12.60
CA ARG A 186 6.31 -15.33 13.81
C ARG A 186 5.56 -16.65 13.58
N ARG A 187 4.55 -16.64 12.70
CA ARG A 187 3.83 -17.87 12.31
C ARG A 187 4.74 -18.91 11.69
N ASN A 188 5.69 -18.49 10.85
CA ASN A 188 6.61 -19.40 10.16
C ASN A 188 7.92 -19.67 10.94
N ASN A 189 8.35 -18.73 11.77
CA ASN A 189 9.53 -18.86 12.62
C ASN A 189 9.21 -18.32 14.02
N PRO A 190 9.00 -19.19 15.03
CA PRO A 190 8.70 -18.76 16.40
C PRO A 190 9.76 -17.84 17.03
N ASN A 191 10.99 -17.86 16.52
CA ASN A 191 12.08 -17.00 16.99
C ASN A 191 12.16 -15.66 16.25
N ALA A 192 11.31 -15.43 15.24
CA ALA A 192 11.29 -14.17 14.51
C ALA A 192 10.88 -13.02 15.45
N LYS A 193 11.57 -11.90 15.32
CA LYS A 193 11.39 -10.72 16.17
C LYS A 193 10.58 -9.64 15.46
N ILE A 194 9.67 -9.00 16.19
CA ILE A 194 8.91 -7.85 15.71
C ILE A 194 9.32 -6.63 16.56
N VAL A 195 9.89 -5.62 15.91
CA VAL A 195 10.31 -4.37 16.54
C VAL A 195 9.49 -3.22 15.98
N LEU A 196 8.93 -2.41 16.88
CA LEU A 196 8.10 -1.26 16.53
C LEU A 196 8.81 0.03 16.95
N VAL A 197 8.92 0.98 16.03
CA VAL A 197 9.39 2.34 16.31
C VAL A 197 8.32 3.31 15.86
N ASN A 198 7.56 3.83 16.82
CA ASN A 198 6.43 4.71 16.55
C ASN A 198 6.16 5.59 17.78
N LEU A 199 5.85 6.87 17.56
CA LEU A 199 5.51 7.79 18.66
C LEU A 199 4.16 7.45 19.30
N GLN A 200 3.19 7.03 18.49
CA GLN A 200 1.87 6.62 18.93
C GLN A 200 1.81 5.11 19.17
N ASP A 201 0.77 4.68 19.89
CA ASP A 201 0.44 3.26 20.01
C ASP A 201 0.12 2.63 18.64
N THR A 202 0.41 1.34 18.51
CA THR A 202 0.17 0.57 17.29
C THR A 202 -0.76 -0.60 17.57
N LYS A 203 -1.41 -1.12 16.53
CA LYS A 203 -2.24 -2.33 16.64
C LYS A 203 -1.47 -3.58 17.11
N LEU A 204 -0.13 -3.59 17.00
CA LEU A 204 0.70 -4.75 17.34
C LEU A 204 1.50 -4.59 18.65
N ASP A 205 1.24 -3.57 19.46
CA ASP A 205 2.01 -3.30 20.68
C ASP A 205 2.10 -4.51 21.61
N LYS A 206 0.98 -5.22 21.84
CA LYS A 206 0.93 -6.44 22.68
C LYS A 206 1.58 -7.67 22.04
N LYS A 207 1.88 -7.62 20.74
CA LYS A 207 2.39 -8.74 19.94
C LYS A 207 3.85 -8.55 19.53
N CYS A 208 4.50 -7.43 19.87
CA CYS A 208 5.89 -7.15 19.52
C CYS A 208 6.88 -7.62 20.58
N ASP A 209 8.14 -7.80 20.18
CA ASP A 209 9.26 -8.11 21.09
C ASP A 209 9.90 -6.84 21.67
N MET A 210 9.78 -5.72 20.95
CA MET A 210 10.33 -4.44 21.39
C MET A 210 9.51 -3.29 20.79
N LYS A 211 9.12 -2.33 21.65
CA LYS A 211 8.50 -1.07 21.28
C LYS A 211 9.41 0.09 21.67
N ILE A 212 9.66 0.99 20.73
CA ILE A 212 10.46 2.21 20.92
C ILE A 212 9.58 3.42 20.58
N GLY A 213 9.14 4.12 21.62
CA GLY A 213 8.34 5.34 21.51
C GLY A 213 9.19 6.58 21.30
N TYR A 214 9.77 6.76 20.11
CA TYR A 214 10.68 7.88 19.83
C TYR A 214 10.74 8.26 18.36
N TYR A 215 11.34 9.41 18.05
CA TYR A 215 11.54 9.88 16.68
C TYR A 215 12.41 8.89 15.88
N VAL A 216 11.89 8.43 14.74
CA VAL A 216 12.53 7.37 13.94
C VAL A 216 13.92 7.77 13.45
N ASP A 217 14.14 9.03 13.07
CA ASP A 217 15.46 9.51 12.64
C ASP A 217 16.51 9.37 13.75
N GLU A 218 16.21 9.79 14.97
CA GLU A 218 17.12 9.65 16.12
C GLU A 218 17.37 8.18 16.50
N VAL A 219 16.34 7.33 16.39
CA VAL A 219 16.49 5.89 16.62
C VAL A 219 17.43 5.28 15.59
N MET A 220 17.27 5.63 14.31
CA MET A 220 18.12 5.13 13.23
C MET A 220 19.56 5.65 13.35
N GLU A 221 19.76 6.91 13.74
CA GLU A 221 21.10 7.46 14.02
C GLU A 221 21.80 6.70 15.15
N ARG A 222 21.13 6.50 16.29
CA ARG A 222 21.70 5.76 17.43
C ARG A 222 21.94 4.29 17.09
N LEU A 223 21.06 3.68 16.29
CA LEU A 223 21.27 2.34 15.76
C LEU A 223 22.54 2.29 14.90
N PHE A 224 22.73 3.24 13.99
CA PHE A 224 23.90 3.31 13.13
C PHE A 224 25.18 3.54 13.92
N GLN A 225 25.16 4.40 14.93
CA GLN A 225 26.28 4.56 15.88
C GLN A 225 26.63 3.24 16.57
N LYS A 226 25.64 2.47 17.04
CA LYS A 226 25.85 1.17 17.68
C LYS A 226 26.37 0.10 16.73
N LEU A 227 25.99 0.18 15.44
CA LEU A 227 26.45 -0.73 14.40
C LEU A 227 27.81 -0.34 13.82
N ASP A 228 28.37 0.80 14.21
CA ASP A 228 29.54 1.43 13.60
C ASP A 228 29.36 1.67 12.09
N TYR A 229 28.15 2.11 11.70
CA TYR A 229 27.76 2.42 10.33
C TYR A 229 27.58 3.93 10.14
N THR A 230 27.78 4.42 8.92
CA THR A 230 27.50 5.81 8.53
C THR A 230 26.22 5.87 7.70
N ILE A 231 25.31 6.78 8.04
CA ILE A 231 24.14 7.07 7.20
C ILE A 231 24.63 7.90 6.01
N PRO A 232 24.43 7.46 4.76
CA PRO A 232 24.83 8.23 3.59
C PRO A 232 23.95 9.47 3.42
N GLU A 233 24.53 10.55 2.92
CA GLU A 233 23.75 11.73 2.53
C GLU A 233 22.92 11.45 1.27
N TYR A 234 21.76 12.11 1.16
CA TYR A 234 20.96 12.08 -0.06
C TYR A 234 21.74 12.73 -1.20
N ARG A 235 21.72 12.08 -2.36
CA ARG A 235 22.38 12.56 -3.58
C ARG A 235 21.40 12.61 -4.73
N ARG A 236 21.16 13.83 -5.23
CA ARG A 236 20.22 14.10 -6.31
C ARG A 236 20.53 13.30 -7.58
N GLU A 237 21.81 13.03 -7.86
CA GLU A 237 22.23 12.23 -9.01
C GLU A 237 21.77 10.77 -8.97
N LEU A 238 21.51 10.24 -7.77
CA LEU A 238 21.04 8.87 -7.57
C LEU A 238 19.50 8.77 -7.52
N ASP A 239 18.82 9.91 -7.45
CA ASP A 239 17.37 9.98 -7.43
C ASP A 239 16.79 9.61 -8.80
N PRO A 240 16.04 8.50 -8.91
CA PRO A 240 15.39 8.12 -10.14
C PRO A 240 14.56 9.28 -10.71
N THR A 241 13.78 9.99 -9.90
CA THR A 241 12.92 11.10 -10.36
C THR A 241 13.70 12.28 -10.95
N LYS A 242 15.03 12.33 -10.80
CA LYS A 242 15.86 13.44 -11.30
C LYS A 242 16.80 13.04 -12.45
N LYS A 243 16.82 11.78 -12.89
CA LYS A 243 17.64 11.36 -14.05
C LYS A 243 17.28 12.17 -15.30
N ASP A 244 18.29 12.50 -16.11
CA ASP A 244 18.14 13.30 -17.33
C ASP A 244 18.00 12.44 -18.60
N THR A 245 17.02 11.54 -18.57
CA THR A 245 16.72 10.60 -19.66
C THR A 245 15.45 10.98 -20.44
N GLY A 246 14.93 12.19 -20.24
CA GLY A 246 13.62 12.66 -20.70
C GLY A 246 12.62 12.82 -19.54
N GLU A 247 11.35 13.11 -19.84
CA GLU A 247 10.29 13.32 -18.83
C GLU A 247 10.03 12.09 -17.94
N TRP A 248 10.45 10.90 -18.39
CA TRP A 248 10.24 9.62 -17.75
C TRP A 248 11.55 8.87 -17.60
N VAL A 249 11.72 8.27 -16.43
CA VAL A 249 13.03 7.90 -15.91
C VAL A 249 13.35 6.45 -16.23
N GLU A 250 12.45 5.52 -15.90
CA GLU A 250 12.75 4.09 -16.02
C GLU A 250 11.47 3.24 -15.89
N LYS A 251 11.50 2.03 -16.45
CA LYS A 251 10.53 0.99 -16.14
C LYS A 251 10.88 0.35 -14.80
N LEU A 252 9.91 0.13 -13.93
CA LEU A 252 10.17 -0.58 -12.68
C LEU A 252 10.63 -2.04 -12.94
N PRO A 253 11.65 -2.51 -12.19
CA PRO A 253 12.11 -3.88 -12.28
C PRO A 253 11.09 -4.85 -11.67
N ARG A 254 11.25 -6.14 -11.96
CA ARG A 254 10.49 -7.19 -11.24
C ARG A 254 10.97 -7.27 -9.80
N LEU A 255 10.04 -7.58 -8.90
CA LEU A 255 10.35 -7.80 -7.49
C LEU A 255 11.19 -9.08 -7.30
N ILE A 256 12.19 -8.99 -6.43
CA ILE A 256 13.01 -10.12 -6.02
C ILE A 256 12.27 -10.82 -4.89
N LEU A 257 11.82 -12.05 -5.15
CA LEU A 257 11.24 -12.93 -4.14
C LEU A 257 12.35 -13.68 -3.38
N PRO A 258 12.13 -14.01 -2.09
CA PRO A 258 13.09 -14.79 -1.35
C PRO A 258 13.16 -16.22 -1.91
N LYS A 259 14.34 -16.85 -1.81
CA LYS A 259 14.55 -18.21 -2.33
C LYS A 259 13.72 -19.19 -1.52
N LYS A 260 12.98 -20.08 -2.18
CA LYS A 260 12.32 -21.21 -1.50
C LYS A 260 13.41 -22.08 -0.86
N LYS A 261 13.33 -22.35 0.45
CA LYS A 261 14.17 -23.38 1.08
C LYS A 261 13.89 -24.69 0.33
N LYS A 262 14.93 -25.34 -0.23
CA LYS A 262 14.78 -26.73 -0.68
C LYS A 262 14.33 -27.53 0.54
N LYS A 263 13.26 -28.31 0.41
CA LYS A 263 13.03 -29.41 1.36
C LYS A 263 14.33 -30.20 1.35
N SER A 264 15.04 -30.25 2.48
CA SER A 264 16.02 -31.30 2.70
C SER A 264 15.30 -32.62 2.46
N ASP A 265 15.99 -33.55 1.81
CA ASP A 265 15.52 -34.92 1.61
C ASP A 265 15.33 -35.56 3.00
N GLU A 266 14.17 -35.33 3.61
CA GLU A 266 13.68 -36.16 4.71
C GLU A 266 13.38 -37.52 4.10
N GLU A 267 14.03 -38.52 4.66
CA GLU A 267 13.99 -39.91 4.24
C GLU A 267 12.56 -40.39 3.96
N ASP A 268 12.42 -41.06 2.83
CA ASP A 268 11.23 -41.74 2.32
C ASP A 268 10.73 -42.81 3.30
N ASP A 269 10.01 -42.41 4.35
CA ASP A 269 9.16 -43.33 5.11
C ASP A 269 7.80 -43.45 4.41
N ARG A 270 7.72 -44.45 3.53
CA ARG A 270 6.53 -44.83 2.78
C ARG A 270 5.43 -45.29 3.74
N GLY A 271 4.46 -44.41 4.00
CA GLY A 271 3.28 -44.73 4.80
C GLY A 271 2.00 -44.01 4.39
N GLN A 272 1.25 -44.64 3.47
CA GLN A 272 -0.18 -44.46 3.14
C GLN A 272 -0.59 -43.38 2.10
N PRO A 273 -1.40 -43.76 1.09
CA PRO A 273 -1.91 -42.83 0.08
C PRO A 273 -3.09 -42.00 0.60
N LYS A 274 -3.01 -40.67 0.42
CA LYS A 274 -4.15 -39.76 0.66
C LYS A 274 -5.24 -39.95 -0.42
N PRO A 275 -6.54 -39.87 -0.08
CA PRO A 275 -7.63 -40.14 -1.02
C PRO A 275 -7.74 -39.06 -2.12
N LYS A 276 -7.98 -39.50 -3.35
CA LYS A 276 -8.18 -38.64 -4.54
C LYS A 276 -9.58 -38.03 -4.51
N VAL A 277 -9.70 -36.74 -4.22
CA VAL A 277 -10.96 -36.00 -4.42
C VAL A 277 -11.05 -35.56 -5.89
N ARG A 278 -12.05 -36.07 -6.62
CA ARG A 278 -12.38 -35.66 -7.98
C ARG A 278 -13.08 -34.30 -7.96
N ARG A 279 -12.43 -33.24 -8.44
CA ARG A 279 -13.09 -31.95 -8.72
C ARG A 279 -14.01 -32.10 -9.94
N LYS A 280 -15.32 -31.93 -9.75
CA LYS A 280 -16.29 -31.72 -10.85
C LYS A 280 -16.09 -30.30 -11.40
N LYS A 281 -15.94 -30.18 -12.73
CA LYS A 281 -15.97 -28.90 -13.44
C LYS A 281 -17.42 -28.45 -13.59
N VAL A 282 -17.77 -27.29 -13.06
CA VAL A 282 -18.99 -26.55 -13.45
C VAL A 282 -18.56 -25.46 -14.43
N LYS A 283 -19.22 -25.40 -15.57
CA LYS A 283 -18.99 -24.43 -16.65
C LYS A 283 -20.09 -23.37 -16.52
N VAL A 284 -19.71 -22.12 -16.27
CA VAL A 284 -20.65 -20.99 -16.28
C VAL A 284 -20.27 -20.12 -17.47
N GLU A 285 -21.21 -19.91 -18.38
CA GLU A 285 -21.12 -18.98 -19.50
C GLU A 285 -21.72 -17.65 -19.06
N ILE A 286 -20.96 -16.56 -19.19
CA ILE A 286 -21.42 -15.20 -18.93
C ILE A 286 -21.55 -14.50 -20.28
N LYS A 287 -22.72 -13.92 -20.56
CA LYS A 287 -22.97 -13.03 -21.70
C LYS A 287 -22.52 -11.62 -21.33
N GLU A 288 -21.75 -10.99 -22.22
CA GLU A 288 -21.35 -9.59 -22.12
C GLU A 288 -22.51 -8.69 -22.55
N GLU A 289 -22.88 -7.72 -21.72
CA GLU A 289 -23.58 -6.51 -22.16
C GLU A 289 -22.65 -5.31 -21.93
N GLY A 290 -22.51 -4.49 -22.97
CA GLY A 290 -21.57 -3.38 -23.03
C GLY A 290 -22.05 -2.16 -22.27
N ILE A 291 -21.12 -1.49 -21.61
CA ILE A 291 -21.32 -0.18 -20.98
C ILE A 291 -20.48 0.85 -21.73
N ASP A 292 -21.16 1.92 -22.13
CA ASP A 292 -20.67 3.09 -22.86
C ASP A 292 -19.98 4.06 -21.88
N ASP A 293 -18.70 4.34 -22.10
CA ASP A 293 -17.90 5.27 -21.27
C ASP A 293 -18.15 6.72 -21.72
N GLY A 294 -19.04 7.40 -21.00
CA GLY A 294 -19.25 8.84 -21.12
C GLY A 294 -17.98 9.64 -20.78
N GLN A 295 -17.50 10.39 -21.77
CA GLN A 295 -16.40 11.34 -21.63
C GLN A 295 -16.84 12.54 -20.77
N ASN A 296 -16.21 12.73 -19.61
CA ASN A 296 -16.15 14.04 -18.98
C ASN A 296 -14.69 14.43 -18.75
N GLY A 297 -14.19 15.27 -19.67
CA GLY A 297 -12.91 15.94 -19.53
C GLY A 297 -13.04 17.08 -18.51
N HIS A 298 -12.22 17.02 -17.46
CA HIS A 298 -11.92 18.18 -16.63
C HIS A 298 -10.50 18.64 -16.92
N ASP A 299 -10.36 19.85 -17.46
CA ASP A 299 -9.10 20.55 -17.63
C ASP A 299 -8.45 20.81 -16.26
N ALA A 300 -7.39 20.05 -15.95
CA ALA A 300 -6.60 20.25 -14.74
C ALA A 300 -5.58 21.39 -14.96
N LYS A 301 -5.83 22.54 -14.30
CA LYS A 301 -4.88 23.65 -14.20
C LYS A 301 -3.54 23.19 -13.59
N GLU A 302 -2.45 23.79 -14.06
CA GLU A 302 -1.07 23.47 -13.66
C GLU A 302 -0.84 23.69 -12.15
N GLY A 303 -0.82 22.60 -11.37
CA GLY A 303 -0.41 22.61 -9.97
C GLY A 303 0.16 21.25 -9.55
N SER A 304 1.19 21.24 -8.69
CA SER A 304 1.77 20.02 -8.10
C SER A 304 0.92 19.54 -6.92
N ILE A 305 0.75 18.22 -6.76
CA ILE A 305 0.01 17.64 -5.63
C ILE A 305 0.88 17.68 -4.36
N THR A 306 0.24 18.04 -3.25
CA THR A 306 0.80 18.03 -1.89
C THR A 306 0.05 17.01 -1.04
N ALA A 307 0.55 16.67 0.15
CA ALA A 307 -0.16 15.74 1.04
C ALA A 307 -1.54 16.27 1.46
N ALA A 308 -1.67 17.57 1.74
CA ALA A 308 -2.97 18.14 2.14
C ALA A 308 -4.02 18.16 1.01
N ASN A 309 -3.60 18.22 -0.26
CA ASN A 309 -4.51 18.26 -1.41
C ASN A 309 -4.73 16.87 -2.03
N TYR A 310 -4.04 15.84 -1.54
CA TYR A 310 -4.22 14.45 -1.96
C TYR A 310 -5.67 14.00 -1.79
N HIS A 311 -6.34 14.36 -0.68
CA HIS A 311 -7.73 13.98 -0.42
C HIS A 311 -8.74 14.71 -1.28
N GLU A 312 -8.53 16.00 -1.56
CA GLU A 312 -9.38 16.75 -2.48
C GLU A 312 -9.37 16.11 -3.88
N ALA A 313 -8.24 15.51 -4.28
CA ALA A 313 -8.11 14.78 -5.53
C ALA A 313 -8.75 13.37 -5.50
N ASN A 314 -8.89 12.75 -4.32
CA ASN A 314 -9.42 11.39 -4.14
C ASN A 314 -10.95 11.32 -4.00
N GLY A 315 -11.66 12.46 -4.05
CA GLY A 315 -13.12 12.49 -3.86
C GLY A 315 -13.53 12.28 -2.39
N LYS A 316 -14.57 13.00 -1.95
CA LYS A 316 -15.07 12.92 -0.57
C LYS A 316 -16.01 11.71 -0.43
N SER A 317 -15.62 10.67 0.30
CA SER A 317 -16.55 9.65 0.79
C SER A 317 -16.85 9.92 2.26
N SER A 318 -18.07 10.35 2.58
CA SER A 318 -18.46 10.85 3.92
C SER A 318 -19.11 9.78 4.83
N ASN A 319 -18.98 8.47 4.53
CA ASN A 319 -19.65 7.40 5.27
C ASN A 319 -18.70 6.43 6.01
N HIS A 320 -17.45 6.84 6.28
CA HIS A 320 -16.37 5.94 6.71
C HIS A 320 -16.48 5.34 8.12
N THR A 321 -17.08 6.03 9.10
CA THR A 321 -16.98 5.63 10.51
C THR A 321 -17.75 4.36 10.88
N VAL A 322 -18.89 4.08 10.25
CA VAL A 322 -19.75 2.92 10.60
C VAL A 322 -19.30 1.63 9.90
N LYS A 323 -18.73 1.74 8.69
CA LYS A 323 -18.20 0.58 7.95
C LYS A 323 -16.88 0.07 8.53
N GLU A 324 -16.03 0.96 9.06
CA GLU A 324 -14.76 0.59 9.69
C GLU A 324 -14.94 -0.31 10.92
N GLU A 325 -15.92 -0.05 11.79
CA GLU A 325 -16.12 -0.85 13.02
C GLU A 325 -16.59 -2.28 12.72
N LYS A 326 -17.40 -2.46 11.67
CA LYS A 326 -17.96 -3.78 11.28
C LYS A 326 -16.90 -4.70 10.67
N ILE A 327 -16.05 -4.15 9.79
CA ILE A 327 -14.95 -4.89 9.12
C ILE A 327 -13.86 -5.29 10.12
N ILE A 328 -13.56 -4.43 11.10
CA ILE A 328 -12.56 -4.71 12.14
C ILE A 328 -13.02 -5.87 13.05
N HIS A 329 -14.32 -5.94 13.37
CA HIS A 329 -14.86 -6.98 14.23
C HIS A 329 -14.84 -8.38 13.58
N GLU A 330 -15.15 -8.49 12.28
CA GLU A 330 -15.11 -9.77 11.55
C GLU A 330 -13.67 -10.27 11.33
N ALA A 331 -12.71 -9.36 11.07
CA ALA A 331 -11.31 -9.71 10.94
C ALA A 331 -10.68 -10.19 12.27
N ASP A 332 -11.09 -9.63 13.41
CA ASP A 332 -10.64 -10.07 14.72
C ASP A 332 -11.18 -11.47 15.08
N GLU A 333 -12.44 -11.80 14.75
CA GLU A 333 -13.00 -13.15 14.97
C GLU A 333 -12.32 -14.24 14.12
N LEU A 334 -11.92 -13.92 12.89
CA LEU A 334 -11.21 -14.86 12.01
C LEU A 334 -9.74 -15.06 12.42
N LEU A 335 -9.12 -14.08 13.07
CA LEU A 335 -7.75 -14.19 13.60
C LEU A 335 -7.66 -15.08 14.85
N GLU A 336 -8.73 -15.22 15.63
CA GLU A 336 -8.77 -16.10 16.80
C GLU A 336 -8.93 -17.58 16.43
N ARG A 337 -9.42 -17.91 15.23
CA ARG A 337 -9.75 -19.29 14.81
C ARG A 337 -8.62 -20.07 14.14
N ASN A 338 -7.40 -19.53 14.01
CA ASN A 338 -6.23 -20.21 13.40
C ASN A 338 -6.35 -20.71 11.94
N ASP A 339 -7.48 -20.52 11.26
CA ASP A 339 -7.68 -20.90 9.86
C ASP A 339 -7.58 -19.67 8.95
N THR A 340 -6.43 -19.49 8.29
CA THR A 340 -6.21 -18.36 7.36
C THR A 340 -6.09 -18.77 5.89
N GLU A 341 -6.48 -20.01 5.55
CA GLU A 341 -6.73 -20.35 4.14
C GLU A 341 -8.07 -19.78 3.63
N ASP A 342 -9.02 -19.46 4.52
CA ASP A 342 -10.38 -19.00 4.12
C ASP A 342 -10.58 -17.48 4.05
N VAL A 343 -9.62 -16.66 4.51
CA VAL A 343 -9.74 -15.18 4.42
C VAL A 343 -9.78 -14.69 2.96
N PHE A 344 -9.19 -15.45 2.03
CA PHE A 344 -9.25 -15.14 0.59
C PHE A 344 -10.53 -15.62 -0.11
N GLN A 345 -11.38 -16.41 0.55
CA GLN A 345 -12.59 -16.98 -0.05
C GLN A 345 -13.86 -16.28 0.44
N ALA A 346 -13.83 -15.63 1.61
CA ALA A 346 -14.96 -14.92 2.20
C ALA A 346 -15.37 -13.63 1.45
N GLU A 347 -14.50 -13.06 0.61
CA GLU A 347 -14.82 -11.87 -0.20
C GLU A 347 -15.68 -12.18 -1.43
N VAL A 348 -16.01 -13.45 -1.72
CA VAL A 348 -16.72 -13.84 -2.96
C VAL A 348 -18.18 -14.24 -2.74
N ASP A 349 -18.66 -14.43 -1.50
CA ASP A 349 -20.00 -14.99 -1.23
C ASP A 349 -20.95 -14.10 -0.41
N THR A 350 -20.65 -12.80 -0.18
CA THR A 350 -21.59 -11.87 0.46
C THR A 350 -22.06 -10.76 -0.49
N GLU A 351 -22.54 -11.14 -1.67
CA GLU A 351 -23.41 -10.29 -2.50
C GLU A 351 -24.55 -11.12 -3.08
N SER A 352 -25.45 -11.57 -2.21
CA SER A 352 -26.83 -11.83 -2.60
C SER A 352 -27.70 -11.77 -1.36
N GLU A 353 -28.78 -10.98 -1.47
CA GLU A 353 -29.85 -10.79 -0.49
C GLU A 353 -29.61 -9.67 0.54
N GLU A 354 -29.93 -8.44 0.14
CA GLU A 354 -30.84 -7.61 0.92
C GLU A 354 -31.67 -6.75 -0.06
N GLN A 355 -32.90 -7.18 -0.30
CA GLN A 355 -33.92 -6.39 -0.98
C GLN A 355 -34.31 -5.25 -0.04
N ILE A 356 -34.06 -4.01 -0.47
CA ILE A 356 -34.62 -2.82 0.18
C ILE A 356 -36.11 -2.79 -0.19
N GLU A 357 -36.98 -3.05 0.79
CA GLU A 357 -38.41 -2.76 0.66
C GLU A 357 -38.61 -1.24 0.72
N ASP A 358 -39.14 -0.68 -0.37
CA ASP A 358 -39.60 0.69 -0.47
C ASP A 358 -40.76 0.94 0.50
N VAL A 359 -40.52 1.72 1.56
CA VAL A 359 -41.61 2.33 2.35
C VAL A 359 -42.05 3.59 1.62
N LYS A 360 -43.15 3.47 0.87
CA LYS A 360 -43.94 4.62 0.41
C LYS A 360 -44.58 5.31 1.60
N VAL A 361 -44.28 6.60 1.75
CA VAL A 361 -45.09 7.54 2.52
C VAL A 361 -46.15 8.06 1.56
N GLU A 362 -47.40 7.66 1.78
CA GLU A 362 -48.57 8.28 1.13
C GLU A 362 -49.18 9.25 2.16
N ASP A 363 -49.25 10.51 1.74
CA ASP A 363 -50.01 11.59 2.38
C ASP A 363 -51.50 11.35 2.11
N ASP A 364 -52.32 11.26 3.16
CA ASP A 364 -53.78 11.36 3.06
C ASP A 364 -54.25 12.49 4.01
N ASP A 365 -54.57 13.63 3.40
CA ASP A 365 -55.56 14.57 3.90
C ASP A 365 -56.94 14.08 3.44
N GLU A 366 -57.90 13.90 4.35
CA GLU A 366 -59.29 14.34 4.14
C GLU A 366 -60.15 14.24 5.42
N ASP A 367 -61.14 15.12 5.44
CA ASP A 367 -61.89 15.69 6.55
C ASP A 367 -63.04 14.85 7.15
N GLU A 368 -63.43 15.28 8.36
CA GLU A 368 -64.79 15.33 8.94
C GLU A 368 -65.66 14.05 9.09
N THR A 369 -66.05 13.70 10.33
CA THR A 369 -67.40 13.98 10.91
C THR A 369 -67.73 13.14 12.16
N ASP A 370 -68.21 13.85 13.18
CA ASP A 370 -69.25 13.57 14.19
C ASP A 370 -69.64 12.15 14.69
N ALA A 371 -69.69 12.10 16.04
CA ALA A 371 -70.77 11.59 16.90
C ALA A 371 -71.20 10.11 16.82
N ALA A 372 -70.85 9.34 17.87
CA ALA A 372 -71.75 8.95 18.98
C ALA A 372 -71.10 7.87 19.86
#